data_AF-A0AAQ2XVI8-F1
#
_entry.id   AF-A0AAQ2XVI8-F1
#
_cell.length_a   1.000
_cell.length_b   1.000
_cell.length_c   1.000
_cell.angle_alpha   90.00
_cell.angle_beta   90.00
_cell.angle_gamma   90.00
#
_symmetry.space_group_name_H-M   'P 1'
#
loop_
_entity.id
_entity.type
_entity.pdbx_description
1 polymer ?
#
loop_
_entity_poly.entity_id
_entity_poly.type
_entity_poly.pdbx_seq_one_letter_code
_entity_poly.pdbx_strand_id
1 'polypeptide(L)'
;MGVIRSNLPNGSPRNKIEYLADLLDSMGTGETVINLLPNGEINLNTHSLPTAPTISVKTTQSVNPNATIEFGRNAVSGIYGWGLELATSKDTTGWVKHESSIKSSYSHPSIPATNGVLRCSIGGDGVAYSVFSAPQGGKAHNALKARVLVGASANANITVGIARVLIDENTGEISITKVMDNQYHRMETKAKAEHYITPTWIETPELVCQFDGGAGLFVVYVHVTNDTSFMIYGAEAWHASVGHLAQGDAVTLPNPVAMTAYHNYTRMLKSSNAEYVSGRRYKWNFSRHYHFAFHPKHHLTLWHSMSYQNGFSADIVEYGSNYVVIEYSQAMFDWLTDNQSLSVAYTAIPVCINFYG
;
A
#
# COMPACT_ATOMS: atom_id res chain seq x y z
N MET A 1 23.69 -3.18 -7.18
CA MET A 1 23.95 -4.64 -7.24
C MET A 1 25.43 -5.03 -7.32
N GLY A 2 26.41 -4.10 -7.36
CA GLY A 2 27.83 -4.44 -7.59
C GLY A 2 28.64 -4.90 -6.37
N VAL A 3 28.23 -4.57 -5.13
CA VAL A 3 29.10 -4.71 -3.94
C VAL A 3 28.95 -6.07 -3.24
N ILE A 4 27.80 -6.74 -3.37
CA ILE A 4 27.57 -8.05 -2.73
C ILE A 4 28.24 -9.18 -3.52
N ARG A 5 28.29 -9.09 -4.85
CA ARG A 5 28.95 -10.11 -5.68
C ARG A 5 30.48 -10.13 -5.53
N SER A 6 31.09 -9.01 -5.16
CA SER A 6 32.55 -8.89 -5.01
C SER A 6 33.09 -9.44 -3.69
N ASN A 7 32.24 -9.65 -2.68
CA ASN A 7 32.64 -10.08 -1.34
C ASN A 7 32.30 -11.54 -1.02
N LEU A 8 31.71 -12.28 -1.96
CA LEU A 8 31.46 -13.72 -1.78
C LEU A 8 32.80 -14.48 -1.77
N PRO A 9 33.05 -15.36 -0.78
CA PRO A 9 34.25 -16.19 -0.78
C PRO A 9 34.35 -17.01 -2.07
N ASN A 10 35.53 -17.01 -2.70
CA ASN A 10 35.81 -17.91 -3.81
C ASN A 10 35.97 -19.33 -3.27
N GLY A 11 35.02 -20.22 -3.58
CA GLY A 11 35.00 -21.59 -3.08
C GLY A 11 33.66 -22.32 -3.28
N SER A 12 33.56 -23.51 -2.68
CA SER A 12 32.42 -24.42 -2.82
C SER A 12 31.08 -23.76 -2.39
N PRO A 13 29.92 -24.22 -2.90
CA PRO A 13 28.61 -23.68 -2.54
C PRO A 13 28.35 -23.63 -1.02
N ARG A 14 28.92 -24.58 -0.27
CA ARG A 14 28.81 -24.65 1.19
C ARG A 14 29.41 -23.44 1.88
N ASN A 15 30.57 -22.95 1.41
CA ASN A 15 31.25 -21.77 1.99
C ASN A 15 30.49 -20.47 1.73
N LYS A 16 29.66 -20.41 0.67
CA LYS A 16 28.80 -19.25 0.38
C LYS A 16 27.55 -19.26 1.24
N ILE A 17 27.01 -20.44 1.55
CA ILE A 17 25.90 -20.61 2.49
C ILE A 17 26.37 -20.30 3.91
N GLU A 18 27.55 -20.77 4.32
CA GLU A 18 28.16 -20.45 5.62
C GLU A 18 28.49 -18.96 5.71
N TYR A 19 29.01 -18.31 4.66
CA TYR A 19 29.21 -16.85 4.66
C TYR A 19 27.88 -16.07 4.75
N LEU A 20 26.81 -16.54 4.10
CA LEU A 20 25.48 -15.93 4.24
C LEU A 20 24.91 -16.16 5.63
N ALA A 21 25.13 -17.33 6.23
CA ALA A 21 24.75 -17.64 7.60
C ALA A 21 25.53 -16.79 8.60
N ASP A 22 26.85 -16.66 8.44
CA ASP A 22 27.71 -15.77 9.25
C ASP A 22 27.35 -14.29 9.05
N LEU A 23 26.93 -13.89 7.86
CA LEU A 23 26.43 -12.53 7.62
C LEU A 23 25.12 -12.30 8.37
N LEU A 24 24.19 -13.27 8.33
CA LEU A 24 22.93 -13.24 9.09
C LEU A 24 23.16 -13.30 10.61
N ASP A 25 24.16 -14.06 11.07
CA ASP A 25 24.56 -14.15 12.48
C ASP A 25 25.36 -12.92 12.93
N SER A 26 26.09 -12.25 12.03
CA SER A 26 26.71 -10.93 12.28
C SER A 26 25.72 -9.78 12.19
N MET A 27 24.59 -10.00 11.49
CA MET A 27 23.35 -9.24 11.66
C MET A 27 22.56 -9.72 12.90
N GLY A 28 23.12 -10.68 13.66
CA GLY A 28 22.66 -11.10 14.96
C GLY A 28 22.43 -9.89 15.83
N THR A 29 21.14 -9.60 15.99
CA THR A 29 20.59 -8.43 16.64
C THR A 29 20.99 -8.42 18.11
N GLY A 30 21.94 -7.56 18.49
CA GLY A 30 21.81 -6.89 19.76
C GLY A 30 20.54 -6.04 19.69
N GLU A 31 19.48 -6.43 20.42
CA GLU A 31 18.28 -5.66 20.80
C GLU A 31 17.55 -4.81 19.73
N THR A 32 17.91 -4.91 18.45
CA THR A 32 17.37 -4.03 17.41
C THR A 32 16.05 -4.58 16.93
N VAL A 33 14.96 -3.88 17.25
CA VAL A 33 13.63 -4.26 16.77
C VAL A 33 13.48 -3.87 15.30
N ILE A 34 13.20 -4.87 14.47
CA ILE A 34 12.98 -4.69 13.04
C ILE A 34 11.53 -4.24 12.84
N ASN A 35 11.35 -3.15 12.09
CA ASN A 35 10.04 -2.76 11.61
C ASN A 35 9.58 -3.75 10.53
N LEU A 36 8.46 -4.41 10.78
CA LEU A 36 7.86 -5.39 9.87
C LEU A 36 7.16 -4.72 8.68
N LEU A 37 6.94 -3.40 8.73
CA LEU A 37 6.33 -2.68 7.62
C LEU A 37 7.32 -2.47 6.47
N PRO A 38 6.90 -2.70 5.22
CA PRO A 38 7.77 -2.60 4.04
C PRO A 38 8.28 -1.18 3.74
N ASN A 39 7.64 -0.13 4.28
CA ASN A 39 8.01 1.27 4.13
C ASN A 39 7.49 2.10 5.31
N GLY A 40 7.91 1.74 6.53
CA GLY A 40 7.45 2.41 7.74
C GLY A 40 7.91 3.86 7.89
N GLU A 41 9.14 4.17 7.46
CA GLU A 41 9.69 5.54 7.52
C GLU A 41 9.13 6.49 6.44
N ILE A 42 8.31 5.98 5.52
CA ILE A 42 7.71 6.78 4.43
C ILE A 42 8.80 7.46 3.59
N ASN A 43 10.03 6.96 3.57
CA ASN A 43 11.18 7.64 2.94
C ASN A 43 11.73 6.89 1.74
N LEU A 44 11.38 5.61 1.58
CA LEU A 44 11.76 4.83 0.40
C LEU A 44 11.26 5.54 -0.84
N ASN A 45 12.16 5.77 -1.80
CA ASN A 45 11.95 6.44 -3.09
C ASN A 45 11.88 7.98 -3.08
N THR A 46 11.95 8.67 -1.93
CA THR A 46 12.07 10.15 -1.92
C THR A 46 13.28 10.66 -2.71
N HIS A 47 14.35 9.86 -2.74
CA HIS A 47 15.58 10.14 -3.49
C HIS A 47 15.48 9.82 -4.99
N SER A 48 14.55 8.96 -5.41
CA SER A 48 14.49 8.40 -6.77
C SER A 48 13.42 9.07 -7.65
N LEU A 49 12.37 9.65 -7.04
CA LEU A 49 11.24 10.27 -7.74
C LEU A 49 10.77 11.55 -7.00
N PRO A 50 11.48 12.68 -7.15
CA PRO A 50 11.17 13.93 -6.43
C PRO A 50 9.80 14.53 -6.80
N THR A 51 9.19 14.06 -7.89
CA THR A 51 7.83 14.41 -8.35
C THR A 51 6.99 13.14 -8.51
N ALA A 52 6.63 12.50 -7.40
CA ALA A 52 5.68 11.38 -7.41
C ALA A 52 4.35 11.84 -8.05
N PRO A 53 3.74 11.03 -8.94
CA PRO A 53 2.48 11.39 -9.59
C PRO A 53 1.37 11.53 -8.55
N THR A 54 0.57 12.58 -8.65
CA THR A 54 -0.70 12.66 -7.90
C THR A 54 -1.64 11.63 -8.48
N ILE A 55 -1.93 10.58 -7.72
CA ILE A 55 -2.91 9.58 -8.15
C ILE A 55 -4.26 10.00 -7.58
N SER A 56 -5.16 10.42 -8.47
CA SER A 56 -6.49 10.91 -8.10
C SER A 56 -7.55 9.89 -8.45
N VAL A 57 -8.59 9.82 -7.62
CA VAL A 57 -9.85 9.15 -7.96
C VAL A 57 -10.91 10.20 -8.25
N LYS A 58 -11.61 10.03 -9.36
CA LYS A 58 -12.82 10.78 -9.68
C LYS A 58 -13.91 9.79 -10.09
N THR A 59 -14.85 9.54 -9.19
CA THR A 59 -15.76 8.40 -9.29
C THR A 59 -17.11 8.75 -9.85
N THR A 60 -17.27 8.58 -11.16
CA THR A 60 -18.58 8.38 -11.79
C THR A 60 -18.88 6.90 -12.04
N GLN A 61 -17.93 6.00 -11.75
CA GLN A 61 -18.02 4.56 -12.03
C GLN A 61 -18.74 3.75 -10.94
N SER A 62 -19.26 2.60 -11.37
CA SER A 62 -19.93 1.60 -10.52
C SER A 62 -18.96 1.03 -9.50
N VAL A 63 -19.30 1.19 -8.24
CA VAL A 63 -18.47 0.80 -7.11
C VAL A 63 -18.64 -0.75 -6.92
N ASN A 64 -17.62 -1.61 -6.61
CA ASN A 64 -17.76 -3.07 -6.22
C ASN A 64 -17.20 -3.49 -4.80
N PRO A 65 -18.02 -3.84 -3.76
CA PRO A 65 -17.67 -3.65 -2.34
C PRO A 65 -16.90 -4.79 -1.76
N ASN A 66 -16.83 -5.85 -2.54
CA ASN A 66 -16.21 -7.09 -2.19
C ASN A 66 -14.77 -7.10 -2.72
N ALA A 67 -14.28 -6.00 -3.32
CA ALA A 67 -12.94 -5.90 -3.89
C ALA A 67 -11.93 -5.11 -3.03
N THR A 68 -12.32 -4.66 -1.83
CA THR A 68 -11.52 -3.82 -0.91
C THR A 68 -11.01 -4.62 0.28
N ILE A 69 -10.00 -4.09 0.98
CA ILE A 69 -9.48 -4.73 2.19
C ILE A 69 -10.45 -4.51 3.37
N GLU A 70 -11.01 -3.30 3.55
CA GLU A 70 -11.77 -3.00 4.77
C GLU A 70 -13.04 -2.16 4.58
N PHE A 71 -12.95 -0.97 3.97
CA PHE A 71 -13.93 0.08 4.25
C PHE A 71 -14.66 0.68 3.06
N GLY A 72 -14.19 0.50 1.84
CA GLY A 72 -14.88 1.12 0.72
C GLY A 72 -14.02 1.27 -0.49
N ARG A 73 -14.63 1.12 -1.64
CA ARG A 73 -13.95 1.10 -2.93
C ARG A 73 -13.37 2.47 -3.27
N ASN A 74 -12.47 2.49 -4.25
CA ASN A 74 -11.59 3.61 -4.66
C ASN A 74 -10.19 3.51 -4.06
N ALA A 75 -9.70 2.28 -3.89
CA ALA A 75 -8.40 2.00 -3.32
C ALA A 75 -7.26 2.37 -4.27
N VAL A 76 -6.61 3.49 -3.99
CA VAL A 76 -5.47 3.99 -4.73
C VAL A 76 -4.20 3.30 -4.27
N SER A 77 -3.42 2.76 -5.21
CA SER A 77 -2.01 2.45 -4.94
C SER A 77 -1.28 3.75 -4.58
N GLY A 78 -0.86 3.89 -3.32
CA GLY A 78 -0.05 5.02 -2.89
C GLY A 78 1.43 4.81 -3.20
N ILE A 79 2.26 5.05 -2.18
CA ILE A 79 3.69 4.75 -2.23
C ILE A 79 3.94 3.26 -2.04
N TYR A 80 5.18 2.81 -2.27
CA TYR A 80 5.54 1.43 -1.96
C TYR A 80 5.17 1.11 -0.50
N GLY A 81 4.43 0.02 -0.30
CA GLY A 81 4.00 -0.39 1.02
C GLY A 81 2.71 0.25 1.52
N TRP A 82 2.06 1.16 0.76
CA TRP A 82 0.84 1.83 1.21
C TRP A 82 -0.27 1.92 0.16
N GLY A 83 -1.52 1.67 0.58
CA GLY A 83 -2.74 1.95 -0.17
C GLY A 83 -3.60 3.00 0.53
N LEU A 84 -4.53 3.62 -0.20
CA LEU A 84 -5.54 4.56 0.32
C LEU A 84 -6.93 4.17 -0.17
N GLU A 85 -7.87 3.82 0.72
CA GLU A 85 -9.31 3.67 0.44
C GLU A 85 -10.06 4.97 0.76
N LEU A 86 -11.11 5.27 -0.01
CA LEU A 86 -11.96 6.45 0.18
C LEU A 86 -13.42 6.03 0.39
N ALA A 87 -14.22 6.85 1.07
CA ALA A 87 -15.63 6.57 1.27
C ALA A 87 -16.46 6.52 -0.04
N THR A 88 -17.61 5.86 0.05
CA THR A 88 -18.46 5.47 -1.10
C THR A 88 -19.47 6.54 -1.56
N SER A 89 -19.36 7.79 -1.11
CA SER A 89 -20.30 8.83 -1.58
C SER A 89 -20.02 9.18 -3.05
N LYS A 90 -21.07 9.45 -3.85
CA LYS A 90 -21.00 9.58 -5.32
C LYS A 90 -20.12 10.73 -5.84
N ASP A 91 -19.57 11.57 -4.96
CA ASP A 91 -18.73 12.72 -5.31
C ASP A 91 -17.39 12.72 -4.54
N THR A 92 -17.01 11.59 -3.95
CA THR A 92 -15.76 11.51 -3.16
C THR A 92 -14.57 11.46 -4.10
N THR A 93 -13.86 12.58 -4.21
CA THR A 93 -12.53 12.64 -4.83
C THR A 93 -11.47 12.57 -3.74
N GLY A 94 -10.36 11.92 -4.06
CA GLY A 94 -9.23 11.86 -3.16
C GLY A 94 -7.97 11.49 -3.92
N TRP A 95 -6.84 11.79 -3.32
CA TRP A 95 -5.55 11.49 -3.88
C TRP A 95 -4.55 11.22 -2.79
N VAL A 96 -3.48 10.51 -3.15
CA VAL A 96 -2.34 10.27 -2.27
C VAL A 96 -1.08 10.77 -2.94
N LYS A 97 -0.22 11.43 -2.16
CA LYS A 97 1.03 12.01 -2.63
C LYS A 97 2.14 11.78 -1.62
N HIS A 98 3.32 11.45 -2.13
CA HIS A 98 4.54 11.36 -1.35
C HIS A 98 5.33 12.66 -1.39
N GLU A 99 5.81 13.13 -0.24
CA GLU A 99 6.68 14.30 -0.13
C GLU A 99 7.82 14.05 0.87
N SER A 100 8.94 14.76 0.73
CA SER A 100 10.00 14.77 1.74
C SER A 100 9.58 15.64 2.94
N SER A 101 9.88 15.19 4.16
CA SER A 101 9.69 15.96 5.39
C SER A 101 10.60 17.20 5.48
N ILE A 102 11.70 17.22 4.72
CA ILE A 102 12.72 18.29 4.76
C ILE A 102 12.21 19.58 4.10
N LYS A 103 11.02 19.57 3.46
CA LYS A 103 10.38 20.79 2.95
C LYS A 103 9.96 21.70 4.12
N SER A 104 10.05 23.00 3.93
CA SER A 104 9.76 24.00 4.98
C SER A 104 8.38 23.88 5.63
N SER A 105 7.37 23.40 4.90
CA SER A 105 6.01 23.18 5.42
C SER A 105 5.86 21.95 6.32
N TYR A 106 6.85 21.05 6.34
CA TYR A 106 6.84 19.80 7.10
C TYR A 106 8.03 19.68 8.07
N SER A 107 8.87 20.72 8.14
CA SER A 107 9.97 20.80 9.09
C SER A 107 9.41 21.15 10.47
N HIS A 108 9.26 20.15 11.34
CA HIS A 108 8.81 20.31 12.72
C HIS A 108 9.57 19.33 13.63
N PRO A 109 9.91 19.69 14.90
CA PRO A 109 10.67 18.80 15.78
C PRO A 109 10.03 17.44 16.07
N SER A 110 8.70 17.33 15.93
CA SER A 110 7.97 16.07 16.12
C SER A 110 7.94 15.17 14.87
N ILE A 111 8.53 15.63 13.76
CA ILE A 111 8.64 14.87 12.50
C ILE A 111 10.10 14.45 12.35
N PRO A 112 10.40 13.14 12.31
CA PRO A 112 11.76 12.68 12.08
C PRO A 112 12.28 13.18 10.72
N ALA A 113 13.44 13.85 10.72
CA ALA A 113 14.01 14.47 9.51
C ALA A 113 14.34 13.46 8.40
N THR A 114 14.54 12.19 8.76
CA THR A 114 14.80 11.07 7.85
C THR A 114 13.53 10.51 7.20
N ASN A 115 12.35 10.85 7.71
CA ASN A 115 11.10 10.31 7.22
C ASN A 115 10.55 11.12 6.05
N GLY A 116 9.65 10.52 5.27
CA GLY A 116 8.83 11.27 4.32
C GLY A 116 7.43 11.57 4.86
N VAL A 117 6.58 12.06 3.98
CA VAL A 117 5.17 12.39 4.26
C VAL A 117 4.30 11.74 3.21
N LEU A 118 3.37 10.88 3.64
CA LEU A 118 2.29 10.38 2.81
C LEU A 118 1.07 11.26 3.05
N ARG A 119 0.84 12.20 2.14
CA ARG A 119 -0.29 13.12 2.19
C ARG A 119 -1.50 12.50 1.50
N CYS A 120 -2.55 12.26 2.26
CA CYS A 120 -3.80 11.69 1.80
C CYS A 120 -4.86 12.79 1.77
N SER A 121 -5.40 13.12 0.60
CA SER A 121 -6.59 13.95 0.46
C SER A 121 -7.80 13.06 0.33
N ILE A 122 -8.80 13.33 1.16
CA ILE A 122 -9.99 12.52 1.32
C ILE A 122 -11.23 13.42 1.32
N GLY A 123 -12.41 12.87 1.05
CA GLY A 123 -13.67 13.62 1.03
C GLY A 123 -14.47 13.53 2.33
N GLY A 124 -13.83 13.60 3.50
CA GLY A 124 -14.49 13.47 4.81
C GLY A 124 -14.28 12.12 5.50
N ASP A 125 -13.90 11.07 4.75
CA ASP A 125 -13.74 9.70 5.25
C ASP A 125 -12.79 8.93 4.31
N GLY A 126 -11.69 8.40 4.86
CA GLY A 126 -10.72 7.60 4.13
C GLY A 126 -9.72 6.87 5.01
N VAL A 127 -9.12 5.82 4.46
CA VAL A 127 -8.29 4.85 5.18
C VAL A 127 -6.98 4.62 4.44
N ALA A 128 -5.84 4.95 5.05
CA ALA A 128 -4.54 4.55 4.53
C ALA A 128 -4.06 3.29 5.24
N TYR A 129 -3.44 2.36 4.52
CA TYR A 129 -3.06 1.07 5.07
C TYR A 129 -1.79 0.49 4.47
N SER A 130 -1.12 -0.36 5.24
CA SER A 130 0.07 -1.12 4.84
C SER A 130 -0.11 -2.59 5.22
N VAL A 131 0.04 -3.48 4.24
CA VAL A 131 -0.03 -4.93 4.43
C VAL A 131 1.37 -5.50 4.63
N PHE A 132 1.52 -6.39 5.59
CA PHE A 132 2.78 -7.03 5.94
C PHE A 132 2.55 -8.49 6.34
N SER A 133 3.64 -9.27 6.31
CA SER A 133 3.64 -10.66 6.78
C SER A 133 4.42 -10.74 8.09
N ALA A 134 3.90 -11.50 9.05
CA ALA A 134 4.63 -11.82 10.28
C ALA A 134 4.49 -13.31 10.59
N PRO A 135 5.54 -13.99 11.08
CA PRO A 135 5.46 -15.39 11.47
C PRO A 135 4.39 -15.60 12.55
N GLN A 136 3.60 -16.66 12.39
CA GLN A 136 2.61 -17.16 13.34
C GLN A 136 3.17 -18.45 13.99
N GLY A 137 3.07 -18.53 15.31
CA GLY A 137 3.30 -19.79 16.03
C GLY A 137 4.69 -19.90 16.66
N GLY A 138 4.69 -19.88 18.00
CA GLY A 138 5.84 -20.16 18.85
C GLY A 138 5.80 -19.33 20.13
N LYS A 139 6.44 -19.83 21.20
CA LYS A 139 6.56 -19.09 22.49
C LYS A 139 7.27 -17.74 22.36
N ALA A 140 7.96 -17.48 21.25
CA ALA A 140 8.77 -16.28 21.03
C ALA A 140 7.98 -15.08 20.46
N HIS A 141 6.87 -15.28 19.75
CA HIS A 141 6.14 -14.22 19.05
C HIS A 141 4.62 -14.44 19.17
N ASN A 142 4.06 -14.06 20.31
CA ASN A 142 2.65 -14.29 20.66
C ASN A 142 1.73 -13.11 20.32
N ALA A 143 2.28 -11.91 20.15
CA ALA A 143 1.51 -10.71 19.82
C ALA A 143 2.28 -9.75 18.91
N LEU A 144 1.50 -8.94 18.20
CA LEU A 144 1.95 -7.84 17.36
C LEU A 144 1.44 -6.53 17.93
N LYS A 145 2.25 -5.49 17.78
CA LYS A 145 1.83 -4.10 17.97
C LYS A 145 2.15 -3.32 16.72
N ALA A 146 1.39 -2.25 16.53
CA ALA A 146 1.65 -1.26 15.53
C ALA A 146 1.40 0.15 16.08
N ARG A 147 2.07 1.12 15.49
CA ARG A 147 1.79 2.54 15.71
C ARG A 147 1.98 3.33 14.43
N VAL A 148 1.27 4.44 14.32
CA VAL A 148 1.39 5.36 13.18
C VAL A 148 1.51 6.78 13.68
N LEU A 149 2.45 7.54 13.10
CA LEU A 149 2.64 8.96 13.32
C LEU A 149 1.74 9.73 12.37
N VAL A 150 0.61 10.22 12.89
CA VAL A 150 -0.47 10.80 12.09
C VAL A 150 -0.65 12.27 12.41
N GLY A 151 -0.74 13.10 11.37
CA GLY A 151 -1.16 14.49 11.44
C GLY A 151 -2.51 14.68 10.74
N ALA A 152 -3.46 15.32 11.42
CA ALA A 152 -4.77 15.68 10.88
C ALA A 152 -5.24 17.01 11.49
N SER A 153 -6.39 17.53 11.05
CA SER A 153 -7.01 18.68 11.72
C SER A 153 -7.53 18.29 13.12
N ALA A 154 -7.64 19.28 14.01
CA ALA A 154 -8.14 19.09 15.37
C ALA A 154 -9.55 18.45 15.45
N ASN A 155 -10.36 18.63 14.40
CA ASN A 155 -11.73 18.11 14.33
C ASN A 155 -11.81 16.69 13.78
N ALA A 156 -10.73 16.18 13.18
CA ALA A 156 -10.68 14.84 12.62
C ALA A 156 -10.87 13.78 13.71
N ASN A 157 -11.54 12.67 13.41
CA ASN A 157 -11.48 11.47 14.25
C ASN A 157 -10.48 10.51 13.62
N ILE A 158 -9.49 10.09 14.40
CA ILE A 158 -8.44 9.19 13.94
C ILE A 158 -8.61 7.86 14.65
N THR A 159 -8.58 6.77 13.88
CA THR A 159 -8.47 5.40 14.41
C THR A 159 -7.25 4.76 13.77
N VAL A 160 -6.29 4.34 14.60
CA VAL A 160 -5.17 3.52 14.15
C VAL A 160 -5.43 2.10 14.58
N GLY A 161 -5.29 1.15 13.67
CA GLY A 161 -5.53 -0.25 13.96
C GLY A 161 -4.55 -1.19 13.29
N ILE A 162 -4.55 -2.41 13.83
CA ILE A 162 -3.85 -3.57 13.31
C ILE A 162 -4.87 -4.70 13.20
N ALA A 163 -4.92 -5.36 12.06
CA ALA A 163 -5.87 -6.43 11.80
C ALA A 163 -5.23 -7.59 11.05
N ARG A 164 -5.77 -8.78 11.25
CA ARG A 164 -5.47 -9.96 10.44
C ARG A 164 -6.18 -9.86 9.10
N VAL A 165 -5.45 -10.16 8.02
CA VAL A 165 -6.01 -10.31 6.68
C VAL A 165 -6.54 -11.74 6.54
N LEU A 166 -7.79 -11.85 6.11
CA LEU A 166 -8.45 -13.08 5.72
C LEU A 166 -8.31 -13.24 4.21
N ILE A 167 -8.00 -14.45 3.78
CA ILE A 167 -7.92 -14.83 2.37
C ILE A 167 -9.05 -15.83 2.13
N ASP A 168 -9.91 -15.55 1.17
CA ASP A 168 -10.89 -16.51 0.68
C ASP A 168 -10.14 -17.60 -0.11
N GLU A 169 -10.17 -18.84 0.36
CA GLU A 169 -9.39 -19.95 -0.23
C GLU A 169 -9.87 -20.35 -1.63
N ASN A 170 -11.13 -20.05 -1.98
CA ASN A 170 -11.70 -20.42 -3.28
C ASN A 170 -11.40 -19.38 -4.36
N THR A 171 -11.35 -18.11 -3.96
CA THR A 171 -11.22 -16.98 -4.88
C THR A 171 -9.86 -16.28 -4.79
N GLY A 172 -9.10 -16.49 -3.72
CA GLY A 172 -7.85 -15.79 -3.42
C GLY A 172 -8.05 -14.31 -3.09
N GLU A 173 -9.29 -13.88 -2.88
CA GLU A 173 -9.64 -12.51 -2.51
C GLU A 173 -9.28 -12.25 -1.06
N ILE A 174 -8.90 -11.01 -0.76
CA ILE A 174 -8.53 -10.64 0.61
C ILE A 174 -9.52 -9.65 1.20
N SER A 175 -9.66 -9.73 2.51
CA SER A 175 -10.43 -8.79 3.33
C SER A 175 -9.86 -8.76 4.74
N ILE A 176 -10.26 -7.80 5.55
CA ILE A 176 -10.12 -7.93 7.00
C ILE A 176 -11.45 -8.30 7.63
N THR A 177 -11.36 -8.86 8.83
CA THR A 177 -12.53 -9.16 9.64
C THR A 177 -13.28 -7.89 10.07
N LYS A 178 -14.61 -7.92 9.95
CA LYS A 178 -15.51 -6.88 10.50
C LYS A 178 -15.84 -7.11 11.97
N VAL A 179 -15.36 -8.21 12.56
CA VAL A 179 -15.51 -8.48 13.99
C VAL A 179 -14.58 -7.53 14.74
N MET A 180 -15.17 -6.50 15.31
CA MET A 180 -14.49 -5.53 16.18
C MET A 180 -14.09 -6.19 17.51
N ASP A 181 -13.07 -5.65 18.16
CA ASP A 181 -12.68 -5.98 19.53
C ASP A 181 -12.40 -7.46 19.80
N ASN A 182 -11.72 -8.11 18.84
CA ASN A 182 -11.22 -9.45 19.01
C ASN A 182 -9.70 -9.43 18.87
N GLN A 183 -9.02 -9.69 20.00
CA GLN A 183 -7.57 -9.68 20.11
C GLN A 183 -6.83 -10.57 19.11
N TYR A 184 -7.49 -11.57 18.51
CA TYR A 184 -6.90 -12.45 17.51
C TYR A 184 -7.06 -11.96 16.06
N HIS A 185 -7.84 -10.91 15.86
CA HIS A 185 -8.43 -10.55 14.59
C HIS A 185 -8.26 -9.07 14.26
N ARG A 186 -8.49 -8.19 15.22
CA ARG A 186 -8.45 -6.74 15.02
C ARG A 186 -8.34 -6.01 16.36
N MET A 187 -7.40 -5.07 16.44
CA MET A 187 -7.22 -4.16 17.57
C MET A 187 -7.07 -2.73 17.06
N GLU A 188 -7.67 -1.77 17.74
CA GLU A 188 -7.65 -0.37 17.34
C GLU A 188 -7.57 0.60 18.52
N THR A 189 -7.00 1.77 18.26
CA THR A 189 -6.93 2.90 19.17
C THR A 189 -7.55 4.11 18.51
N LYS A 190 -8.52 4.71 19.19
CA LYS A 190 -9.12 5.99 18.79
C LYS A 190 -8.33 7.14 19.41
N ALA A 191 -8.04 8.15 18.61
CA ALA A 191 -7.24 9.29 19.02
C ALA A 191 -7.63 10.57 18.26
N LYS A 192 -6.94 11.65 18.60
CA LYS A 192 -7.01 12.96 17.97
C LYS A 192 -5.59 13.43 17.64
N ALA A 193 -5.46 14.25 16.61
CA ALA A 193 -4.25 15.02 16.34
C ALA A 193 -4.58 16.51 16.50
N GLU A 194 -3.60 17.31 16.90
CA GLU A 194 -3.80 18.74 17.07
C GLU A 194 -3.77 19.48 15.74
N HIS A 195 -2.80 19.13 14.89
CA HIS A 195 -2.60 19.76 13.59
C HIS A 195 -1.82 18.83 12.66
N TYR A 196 -1.86 19.10 11.35
CA TYR A 196 -1.15 18.31 10.35
C TYR A 196 0.36 18.24 10.60
N ILE A 197 0.97 19.35 11.04
CA ILE A 197 2.43 19.45 11.25
C ILE A 197 2.89 19.12 12.67
N THR A 198 1.94 18.85 13.58
CA THR A 198 2.21 18.37 14.94
C THR A 198 1.66 16.94 15.06
N PRO A 199 2.17 15.99 14.26
CA PRO A 199 1.64 14.65 14.26
C PRO A 199 1.87 13.95 15.60
N THR A 200 0.99 13.01 15.92
CA THR A 200 1.03 12.23 17.16
C THR A 200 1.20 10.75 16.82
N TRP A 201 2.09 10.07 17.56
CA TRP A 201 2.17 8.61 17.51
C TRP A 201 0.96 8.02 18.21
N ILE A 202 0.16 7.26 17.47
CA ILE A 202 -0.99 6.53 17.99
C ILE A 202 -0.65 5.04 17.90
N GLU A 203 -0.58 4.40 19.05
CA GLU A 203 -0.21 3.00 19.20
C GLU A 203 -1.45 2.13 19.43
N THR A 204 -1.47 0.97 18.79
CA THR A 204 -2.51 -0.05 18.92
C THR A 204 -2.30 -0.90 20.17
N PRO A 205 -3.37 -1.48 20.75
CA PRO A 205 -3.23 -2.58 21.68
C PRO A 205 -2.62 -3.81 21.00
N GLU A 206 -2.18 -4.77 21.81
CA GLU A 206 -1.61 -6.03 21.30
C GLU A 206 -2.63 -6.87 20.54
N LEU A 207 -2.29 -7.22 19.30
CA LEU A 207 -3.00 -8.23 18.51
C LEU A 207 -2.30 -9.57 18.68
N VAL A 208 -3.00 -10.53 19.27
CA VAL A 208 -2.53 -11.89 19.51
C VAL A 208 -2.37 -12.63 18.18
N CYS A 209 -1.16 -13.11 17.90
CA CYS A 209 -0.79 -13.86 16.70
C CYS A 209 -0.40 -15.32 17.00
N GLN A 210 -0.81 -15.85 18.16
CA GLN A 210 -0.53 -17.20 18.62
C GLN A 210 -1.44 -18.25 17.95
N PHE A 211 -1.25 -18.46 16.65
CA PHE A 211 -1.84 -19.57 15.91
C PHE A 211 -0.77 -20.61 15.56
N ASP A 212 -1.12 -21.89 15.56
CA ASP A 212 -0.19 -22.97 15.20
C ASP A 212 0.08 -22.95 13.70
N GLY A 213 1.33 -22.65 13.31
CA GLY A 213 1.90 -22.86 11.98
C GLY A 213 1.79 -21.68 11.00
N GLY A 214 2.92 -21.37 10.34
CA GLY A 214 2.98 -20.53 9.12
C GLY A 214 3.30 -19.05 9.34
N ALA A 215 3.31 -18.27 8.25
CA ALA A 215 3.34 -16.82 8.30
C ALA A 215 1.92 -16.27 8.09
N GLY A 216 1.52 -15.32 8.93
CA GLY A 216 0.26 -14.61 8.83
C GLY A 216 0.38 -13.36 7.98
N LEU A 217 -0.72 -12.99 7.31
CA LEU A 217 -0.88 -11.66 6.74
C LEU A 217 -1.66 -10.74 7.67
N PHE A 218 -1.15 -9.53 7.81
CA PHE A 218 -1.68 -8.50 8.68
C PHE A 218 -1.68 -7.17 7.95
N VAL A 219 -2.49 -6.24 8.44
CA VAL A 219 -2.56 -4.88 7.94
C VAL A 219 -2.48 -3.90 9.12
N VAL A 220 -1.70 -2.84 8.95
CA VAL A 220 -1.78 -1.64 9.79
C VAL A 220 -2.57 -0.60 9.00
N TYR A 221 -3.53 0.06 9.62
CA TYR A 221 -4.35 1.07 8.98
C TYR A 221 -4.52 2.32 9.86
N VAL A 222 -4.77 3.44 9.18
CA VAL A 222 -5.21 4.70 9.76
C VAL A 222 -6.50 5.10 9.07
N HIS A 223 -7.59 5.09 9.82
CA HIS A 223 -8.91 5.56 9.38
C HIS A 223 -9.14 6.97 9.92
N VAL A 224 -9.34 7.93 9.01
CA VAL A 224 -9.65 9.31 9.35
C VAL A 224 -11.04 9.68 8.84
N THR A 225 -11.86 10.22 9.73
CA THR A 225 -13.16 10.81 9.40
C THR A 225 -13.26 12.26 9.85
N ASN A 226 -14.21 13.00 9.31
CA ASN A 226 -14.42 14.43 9.58
C ASN A 226 -13.21 15.31 9.23
N ASP A 227 -12.49 14.95 8.16
CA ASP A 227 -11.37 15.72 7.62
C ASP A 227 -11.33 15.62 6.09
N THR A 228 -10.73 16.61 5.43
CA THR A 228 -10.48 16.62 3.98
C THR A 228 -9.08 16.13 3.62
N SER A 229 -8.20 15.97 4.62
CA SER A 229 -6.89 15.37 4.42
C SER A 229 -6.32 14.80 5.72
N PHE A 230 -5.28 14.00 5.61
CA PHE A 230 -4.40 13.64 6.73
C PHE A 230 -3.02 13.26 6.19
N MET A 231 -2.05 13.19 7.09
CA MET A 231 -0.65 12.92 6.77
C MET A 231 -0.14 11.78 7.63
N ILE A 232 0.59 10.85 7.01
CA ILE A 232 1.36 9.82 7.71
C ILE A 232 2.84 10.14 7.54
N TYR A 233 3.53 10.28 8.66
CA TYR A 233 4.95 10.63 8.73
C TYR A 233 5.83 9.45 9.10
N GLY A 234 5.24 8.34 9.55
CA GLY A 234 5.96 7.19 10.04
C GLY A 234 4.98 6.14 10.51
N ALA A 235 5.34 4.88 10.39
CA ALA A 235 4.57 3.77 10.92
C ALA A 235 5.50 2.62 11.28
N GLU A 236 5.10 1.85 12.27
CA GLU A 236 5.85 0.71 12.73
C GLU A 236 4.90 -0.45 13.05
N ALA A 237 5.34 -1.67 12.74
CA ALA A 237 4.74 -2.90 13.21
C ALA A 237 5.86 -3.81 13.72
N TRP A 238 5.68 -4.43 14.88
CA TRP A 238 6.69 -5.28 15.49
C TRP A 238 6.07 -6.36 16.37
N HIS A 239 6.87 -7.37 16.70
CA HIS A 239 6.51 -8.36 17.70
C HIS A 239 6.61 -7.76 19.11
N ALA A 240 5.51 -7.80 19.87
CA ALA A 240 5.42 -7.19 21.20
C ALA A 240 6.45 -7.75 22.19
N SER A 241 6.84 -9.02 22.00
CA SER A 241 7.81 -9.74 22.83
C SER A 241 9.24 -9.22 22.78
N VAL A 242 9.58 -8.38 21.79
CA VAL A 242 10.94 -7.82 21.63
C VAL A 242 11.15 -6.56 22.49
N GLY A 243 10.14 -6.13 23.25
CA GLY A 243 10.22 -5.04 24.24
C GLY A 243 9.42 -3.78 23.86
N HIS A 244 9.41 -2.81 24.77
CA HIS A 244 8.84 -1.48 24.50
C HIS A 244 9.85 -0.62 23.74
N LEU A 245 9.47 -0.18 22.55
CA LEU A 245 10.24 0.74 21.73
C LEU A 245 9.90 2.19 22.04
N ALA A 246 10.89 3.06 22.21
CA ALA A 246 10.61 4.49 22.18
C ALA A 246 10.23 4.90 20.75
N GLN A 247 9.50 6.00 20.61
CA GLN A 247 8.89 6.44 19.35
C GLN A 247 9.93 6.69 18.25
N GLY A 248 9.82 5.98 17.12
CA GLY A 248 10.74 6.11 15.99
C GLY A 248 11.98 5.19 16.05
N ASP A 249 12.07 4.28 17.01
CA ASP A 249 13.26 3.43 17.23
C ASP A 249 13.30 2.17 16.35
N ALA A 250 12.19 1.79 15.69
CA ALA A 250 12.19 0.59 14.86
C ALA A 250 12.89 0.85 13.52
N VAL A 251 13.82 -0.02 13.15
CA VAL A 251 14.57 0.13 11.90
C VAL A 251 13.79 -0.48 10.74
N THR A 252 13.50 0.30 9.69
CA THR A 252 12.92 -0.23 8.45
C THR A 252 14.04 -0.76 7.57
N LEU A 253 14.10 -2.08 7.38
CA LEU A 253 15.11 -2.66 6.51
C LEU A 253 14.85 -2.28 5.04
N PRO A 254 15.88 -1.82 4.29
CA PRO A 254 15.74 -1.55 2.87
C PRO A 254 15.29 -2.82 2.13
N ASN A 255 14.16 -2.74 1.43
CA ASN A 255 13.67 -3.85 0.62
C ASN A 255 14.03 -3.62 -0.86
N PRO A 256 14.91 -4.43 -1.49
CA PRO A 256 15.30 -4.23 -2.89
C PRO A 256 14.14 -4.35 -3.89
N VAL A 257 13.11 -5.14 -3.56
CA VAL A 257 11.88 -5.23 -4.33
C VAL A 257 11.05 -3.94 -4.18
N ALA A 258 11.10 -3.29 -3.02
CA ALA A 258 10.52 -1.97 -2.78
C ALA A 258 11.07 -0.86 -3.66
N MET A 259 12.40 -0.83 -3.73
CA MET A 259 13.14 0.17 -4.47
C MET A 259 12.97 0.02 -5.99
N THR A 260 12.46 -1.12 -6.45
CA THR A 260 12.23 -1.41 -7.87
C THR A 260 10.75 -1.47 -8.27
N ALA A 261 9.82 -1.67 -7.33
CA ALA A 261 8.39 -1.79 -7.61
C ALA A 261 7.76 -0.50 -8.17
N TYR A 262 8.32 0.68 -7.85
CA TYR A 262 7.90 1.95 -8.46
C TYR A 262 8.20 2.03 -9.98
N HIS A 263 9.03 1.13 -10.52
CA HIS A 263 9.27 1.01 -11.96
C HIS A 263 8.18 0.21 -12.72
N ASN A 264 7.02 -0.05 -12.11
CA ASN A 264 5.92 -0.75 -12.76
C ASN A 264 4.81 0.17 -13.29
N TYR A 265 5.01 1.50 -13.32
CA TYR A 265 4.21 2.35 -14.17
C TYR A 265 4.50 1.99 -15.63
N THR A 266 3.54 1.32 -16.26
CA THR A 266 3.63 0.97 -17.68
C THR A 266 2.61 1.80 -18.42
N ARG A 267 3.09 2.75 -19.23
CA ARG A 267 2.26 3.45 -20.19
C ARG A 267 2.17 2.60 -21.46
N MET A 268 0.95 2.24 -21.85
CA MET A 268 0.64 1.49 -23.05
C MET A 268 -0.02 2.42 -24.06
N LEU A 269 0.37 2.35 -25.33
CA LEU A 269 -0.30 3.06 -26.41
C LEU A 269 -1.28 2.13 -27.10
N LYS A 270 -2.47 2.63 -27.46
CA LYS A 270 -3.51 1.83 -28.12
C LYS A 270 -2.95 1.14 -29.37
N SER A 271 -2.26 1.88 -30.23
CA SER A 271 -1.67 1.39 -31.49
C SER A 271 -0.76 0.18 -31.34
N SER A 272 -0.05 0.04 -30.22
CA SER A 272 0.96 -1.02 -30.02
C SER A 272 0.56 -2.07 -29.00
N ASN A 273 -0.42 -1.78 -28.14
CA ASN A 273 -0.72 -2.63 -26.98
C ASN A 273 -2.19 -3.06 -26.89
N ALA A 274 -3.09 -2.43 -27.65
CA ALA A 274 -4.51 -2.76 -27.61
C ALA A 274 -4.93 -3.62 -28.81
N GLU A 275 -5.68 -4.67 -28.54
CA GLU A 275 -6.31 -5.54 -29.53
C GLU A 275 -7.82 -5.39 -29.43
N TYR A 276 -8.48 -5.15 -30.57
CA TYR A 276 -9.94 -5.12 -30.60
C TYR A 276 -10.49 -6.53 -30.39
N VAL A 277 -11.39 -6.70 -29.41
CA VAL A 277 -11.98 -8.01 -29.09
C VAL A 277 -13.35 -8.16 -29.72
N SER A 278 -14.30 -7.34 -29.29
CA SER A 278 -15.68 -7.34 -29.77
C SER A 278 -16.47 -6.14 -29.21
N GLY A 279 -17.54 -5.73 -29.89
CA GLY A 279 -18.39 -4.62 -29.44
C GLY A 279 -17.57 -3.37 -29.12
N ARG A 280 -17.57 -2.96 -27.84
CA ARG A 280 -16.83 -1.81 -27.32
C ARG A 280 -15.63 -2.22 -26.45
N ARG A 281 -15.07 -3.41 -26.69
CA ARG A 281 -14.03 -4.01 -25.85
C ARG A 281 -12.67 -4.03 -26.52
N TYR A 282 -11.66 -3.56 -25.79
CA TYR A 282 -10.26 -3.75 -26.14
C TYR A 282 -9.54 -4.56 -25.07
N LYS A 283 -8.66 -5.46 -25.51
CA LYS A 283 -7.68 -6.14 -24.68
C LYS A 283 -6.37 -5.35 -24.71
N TRP A 284 -5.91 -4.91 -23.55
CA TRP A 284 -4.65 -4.21 -23.39
C TRP A 284 -3.59 -5.17 -22.86
N ASN A 285 -2.51 -5.35 -23.61
CA ASN A 285 -1.42 -6.25 -23.28
C ASN A 285 -0.29 -5.51 -22.59
N PHE A 286 0.08 -5.99 -21.40
CA PHE A 286 1.22 -5.52 -20.63
C PHE A 286 2.53 -6.01 -21.26
N SER A 287 3.59 -5.20 -21.17
CA SER A 287 4.91 -5.57 -21.65
C SER A 287 5.61 -6.63 -20.78
N ARG A 288 5.00 -7.03 -19.66
CA ARG A 288 5.53 -8.00 -18.70
C ARG A 288 4.41 -8.81 -18.06
N HIS A 289 4.77 -9.93 -17.45
CA HIS A 289 3.87 -10.68 -16.58
C HIS A 289 3.98 -10.16 -15.14
N TYR A 290 2.84 -9.82 -14.54
CA TYR A 290 2.72 -9.53 -13.11
C TYR A 290 2.45 -10.83 -12.34
N HIS A 291 3.21 -11.03 -11.28
CA HIS A 291 3.01 -12.14 -10.34
C HIS A 291 2.12 -11.66 -9.20
N PHE A 292 0.83 -11.96 -9.28
CA PHE A 292 -0.11 -11.60 -8.23
C PHE A 292 0.03 -12.55 -7.05
N ALA A 293 0.29 -12.02 -5.85
CA ALA A 293 0.33 -12.83 -4.62
C ALA A 293 -1.08 -13.21 -4.14
N PHE A 294 -2.06 -12.37 -4.43
CA PHE A 294 -3.48 -12.60 -4.18
C PHE A 294 -4.28 -12.43 -5.47
N HIS A 295 -5.60 -12.53 -5.38
CA HIS A 295 -6.45 -12.39 -6.56
C HIS A 295 -6.15 -11.08 -7.32
N PRO A 296 -6.02 -11.11 -8.66
CA PRO A 296 -5.50 -9.97 -9.44
C PRO A 296 -6.28 -8.68 -9.21
N LYS A 297 -7.58 -8.79 -8.94
CA LYS A 297 -8.49 -7.66 -8.62
C LYS A 297 -8.00 -6.77 -7.47
N HIS A 298 -7.00 -7.21 -6.71
CA HIS A 298 -6.40 -6.46 -5.64
C HIS A 298 -5.03 -5.86 -6.00
N HIS A 299 -4.56 -5.79 -7.24
CA HIS A 299 -3.14 -5.42 -7.45
C HIS A 299 -2.85 -4.41 -8.56
N LEU A 300 -3.83 -4.06 -9.40
CA LEU A 300 -3.60 -3.16 -10.52
C LEU A 300 -4.34 -1.84 -10.31
N THR A 301 -3.76 -0.76 -10.80
CA THR A 301 -4.37 0.57 -10.83
C THR A 301 -4.28 1.07 -12.28
N LEU A 302 -5.40 1.46 -12.88
CA LEU A 302 -5.47 1.83 -14.31
C LEU A 302 -5.84 3.30 -14.51
N TRP A 303 -5.20 3.97 -15.47
CA TRP A 303 -5.48 5.36 -15.81
C TRP A 303 -5.58 5.55 -17.31
N HIS A 304 -6.63 6.21 -17.76
CA HIS A 304 -6.59 6.89 -19.04
C HIS A 304 -6.12 8.33 -18.81
N SER A 305 -5.42 8.92 -19.77
CA SER A 305 -5.00 10.34 -19.70
C SER A 305 -6.18 11.29 -19.93
N MET A 306 -7.34 11.01 -19.31
CA MET A 306 -8.59 11.73 -19.49
C MET A 306 -9.46 11.66 -18.25
N SER A 307 -10.25 12.72 -18.05
CA SER A 307 -11.27 12.81 -17.01
C SER A 307 -12.50 11.97 -17.39
N TYR A 308 -12.94 11.06 -16.51
CA TYR A 308 -14.16 10.24 -16.64
C TYR A 308 -15.44 11.07 -16.38
N GLN A 309 -15.66 12.11 -17.19
CA GLN A 309 -16.84 12.97 -17.15
C GLN A 309 -17.73 12.72 -18.38
N ASN A 310 -18.99 13.18 -18.32
CA ASN A 310 -19.89 13.30 -19.47
C ASN A 310 -20.11 11.99 -20.26
N GLY A 311 -20.48 10.90 -19.58
CA GLY A 311 -20.82 9.63 -20.24
C GLY A 311 -19.62 8.78 -20.65
N PHE A 312 -18.40 9.16 -20.30
CA PHE A 312 -17.21 8.32 -20.43
C PHE A 312 -17.12 7.34 -19.24
N SER A 313 -17.15 6.04 -19.55
CA SER A 313 -16.89 4.98 -18.58
C SER A 313 -16.03 3.88 -19.21
N ALA A 314 -15.33 3.15 -18.36
CA ALA A 314 -14.54 1.99 -18.71
C ALA A 314 -14.74 0.97 -17.60
N ASP A 315 -15.07 -0.26 -17.96
CA ASP A 315 -15.31 -1.34 -17.02
C ASP A 315 -14.39 -2.51 -17.36
N ILE A 316 -13.74 -3.07 -16.36
CA ILE A 316 -12.84 -4.21 -16.54
C ILE A 316 -13.70 -5.47 -16.53
N VAL A 317 -13.70 -6.19 -17.65
CA VAL A 317 -14.52 -7.38 -17.83
C VAL A 317 -13.69 -8.67 -17.76
N GLU A 318 -12.38 -8.56 -17.92
CA GLU A 318 -11.44 -9.68 -17.83
C GLU A 318 -10.03 -9.18 -17.46
N TYR A 319 -9.23 -10.01 -16.80
CA TYR A 319 -7.84 -9.70 -16.47
C TYR A 319 -7.00 -10.97 -16.38
N GLY A 320 -5.72 -10.83 -16.68
CA GLY A 320 -4.71 -11.87 -16.55
C GLY A 320 -3.37 -11.30 -16.08
N SER A 321 -2.35 -12.17 -15.98
CA SER A 321 -1.01 -11.77 -15.53
C SER A 321 -0.34 -10.77 -16.46
N ASN A 322 -0.70 -10.73 -17.74
CA ASN A 322 -0.11 -9.85 -18.75
C ASN A 322 -1.16 -9.06 -19.56
N TYR A 323 -2.42 -9.00 -19.13
CA TYR A 323 -3.44 -8.21 -19.85
C TYR A 323 -4.63 -7.79 -18.98
N VAL A 324 -5.39 -6.83 -19.48
CA VAL A 324 -6.76 -6.49 -19.03
C VAL A 324 -7.67 -6.31 -20.24
N VAL A 325 -8.92 -6.75 -20.16
CA VAL A 325 -9.96 -6.46 -21.14
C VAL A 325 -10.91 -5.44 -20.56
N ILE A 326 -11.12 -4.36 -21.32
CA ILE A 326 -11.88 -3.20 -20.89
C ILE A 326 -13.04 -3.01 -21.84
N GLU A 327 -14.26 -2.96 -21.30
CA GLU A 327 -15.45 -2.50 -22.00
C GLU A 327 -15.63 -1.00 -21.79
N TYR A 328 -15.70 -0.25 -22.88
CA TYR A 328 -15.86 1.20 -22.84
C TYR A 328 -17.31 1.63 -23.06
N SER A 329 -17.71 2.76 -22.48
CA SER A 329 -18.92 3.47 -22.91
C SER A 329 -18.83 3.81 -24.40
N GLN A 330 -19.97 3.96 -25.09
CA GLN A 330 -19.96 4.31 -26.52
C GLN A 330 -19.16 5.60 -26.77
N ALA A 331 -19.42 6.63 -25.96
CA ALA A 331 -18.78 7.93 -26.07
C ALA A 331 -17.25 7.84 -25.86
N MET A 332 -16.78 7.01 -24.92
CA MET A 332 -15.35 6.80 -24.72
C MET A 332 -14.73 5.96 -25.84
N PHE A 333 -15.44 4.93 -26.31
CA PHE A 333 -15.00 4.07 -27.40
C PHE A 333 -14.78 4.86 -28.69
N ASP A 334 -15.72 5.73 -29.07
CA ASP A 334 -15.63 6.58 -30.26
C ASP A 334 -14.48 7.59 -30.19
N TRP A 335 -14.03 7.91 -28.97
CA TRP A 335 -12.92 8.83 -28.74
C TRP A 335 -11.54 8.15 -28.72
N LEU A 336 -11.46 6.82 -28.58
CA LEU A 336 -10.20 6.08 -28.47
C LEU A 336 -9.43 6.05 -29.81
N THR A 337 -8.62 7.08 -30.03
CA THR A 337 -7.66 7.13 -31.14
C THR A 337 -6.42 6.26 -30.86
N ASP A 338 -5.69 5.91 -31.91
CA ASP A 338 -4.50 5.05 -31.81
C ASP A 338 -3.34 5.64 -30.98
N ASN A 339 -3.38 6.95 -30.74
CA ASN A 339 -2.41 7.65 -29.88
C ASN A 339 -2.81 7.67 -28.40
N GLN A 340 -3.99 7.13 -28.05
CA GLN A 340 -4.44 7.11 -26.68
C GLN A 340 -3.60 6.16 -25.84
N SER A 341 -3.32 6.59 -24.61
CA SER A 341 -2.60 5.77 -23.65
C SER A 341 -3.49 5.28 -22.51
N LEU A 342 -3.25 4.03 -22.13
CA LEU A 342 -3.66 3.46 -20.86
C LEU A 342 -2.40 3.26 -20.03
N SER A 343 -2.37 3.81 -18.84
CA SER A 343 -1.31 3.56 -17.87
C SER A 343 -1.78 2.52 -16.86
N VAL A 344 -0.88 1.64 -16.47
CA VAL A 344 -1.10 0.66 -15.40
C VAL A 344 0.01 0.78 -14.37
N ALA A 345 -0.34 0.63 -13.10
CA ALA A 345 0.62 0.39 -12.03
C ALA A 345 0.25 -0.91 -11.33
N TYR A 346 1.27 -1.69 -11.02
CA TYR A 346 1.16 -2.86 -10.18
C TYR A 346 1.64 -2.53 -8.78
N THR A 347 0.86 -2.92 -7.78
CA THR A 347 1.22 -2.80 -6.36
C THR A 347 1.25 -4.17 -5.68
N ALA A 348 2.33 -4.41 -4.94
CA ALA A 348 2.45 -5.57 -4.05
C ALA A 348 1.55 -5.43 -2.81
N ILE A 349 1.14 -4.21 -2.48
CA ILE A 349 0.07 -3.96 -1.50
C ILE A 349 -1.26 -4.13 -2.20
N PRO A 350 -2.15 -4.94 -1.64
CA PRO A 350 -3.40 -5.17 -2.29
C PRO A 350 -4.28 -3.91 -2.30
N VAL A 351 -4.67 -3.42 -3.48
CA VAL A 351 -5.61 -2.31 -3.74
C VAL A 351 -6.60 -2.71 -4.85
N CYS A 352 -7.84 -2.24 -4.83
CA CYS A 352 -8.81 -2.56 -5.88
C CYS A 352 -8.31 -2.20 -7.30
N ILE A 353 -8.49 -3.12 -8.26
CA ILE A 353 -8.46 -2.76 -9.68
C ILE A 353 -9.66 -1.86 -9.98
N ASN A 354 -9.34 -0.64 -10.38
CA ASN A 354 -10.28 0.36 -10.84
C ASN A 354 -9.62 1.28 -11.87
N PHE A 355 -10.46 2.06 -12.54
CA PHE A 355 -10.02 3.20 -13.32
C PHE A 355 -9.97 4.47 -12.51
N TYR A 356 -8.93 5.24 -12.77
CA TYR A 356 -8.62 6.50 -12.12
C TYR A 356 -8.44 7.58 -13.20
N GLY A 357 -8.90 8.80 -12.89
CA GLY A 357 -9.03 9.91 -13.84
C GLY A 357 -8.06 11.04 -13.64
#